data_AF-L0DHF4-F1
#
_entry.id   AF-L0DHF4-F1
#
_cell.length_a   1.000
_cell.length_b   1.000
_cell.length_c   1.000
_cell.angle_alpha   90.00
_cell.angle_beta   90.00
_cell.angle_gamma   90.00
#
_symmetry.space_group_name_H-M   'P 1'
#
loop_
_entity.id
_entity.type
_entity.pdbx_description
1 polymer ?
#
loop_
_entity_poly.entity_id
_entity_poly.type
_entity_poly.pdbx_seq_one_letter_code
_entity_poly.pdbx_strand_id
1 'polypeptide(L)' 'MAKSQGREYVWLQCTETNELNYRIQINTRGGLPESMKEGLRKYCRRLRKHTIHRIKRK' A
#
# COMPACT_ATOMS: atom_id res chain seq x y z
N MET A 1 12.13 -24.16 11.56
CA MET A 1 11.34 -23.42 10.53
C MET A 1 10.72 -22.20 11.18
N ALA A 2 11.38 -21.05 11.13
CA ALA A 2 10.99 -19.86 11.89
C ALA A 2 9.72 -19.22 11.30
N LYS A 3 8.65 -19.19 12.09
CA LYS A 3 7.38 -18.53 11.79
C LYS A 3 7.61 -17.03 11.61
N SER A 4 7.81 -16.59 10.37
CA SER A 4 7.81 -15.16 9.98
C SER A 4 6.36 -14.63 9.99
N GLN A 5 5.69 -14.72 11.15
CA GLN A 5 4.29 -14.35 11.34
C GLN A 5 4.17 -12.88 11.72
N GLY A 6 4.36 -12.03 10.73
CA GLY A 6 4.04 -10.62 10.92
C GLY A 6 4.33 -9.73 9.73
N ARG A 7 4.56 -10.25 8.53
CA ARG A 7 4.72 -9.39 7.34
C ARG A 7 3.72 -9.81 6.28
N GLU A 8 2.83 -8.90 5.94
CA GLU A 8 1.87 -9.08 4.87
C GLU A 8 2.24 -8.22 3.67
N TYR A 9 2.01 -8.75 2.49
CA TYR A 9 2.11 -7.98 1.27
C TYR A 9 0.76 -7.37 0.95
N VAL A 10 0.74 -6.05 0.81
CA VAL A 10 -0.47 -5.34 0.41
C VAL A 10 -0.25 -4.59 -0.89
N TRP A 11 -1.32 -4.49 -1.66
CA TRP A 11 -1.36 -3.66 -2.85
C TRP A 11 -1.86 -2.27 -2.51
N LEU A 12 -1.24 -1.30 -3.15
CA LEU A 12 -1.60 0.11 -3.11
C LEU A 12 -2.37 0.43 -4.39
N GLN A 13 -3.63 0.81 -4.20
CA GLN A 13 -4.54 1.21 -5.25
C GLN A 13 -4.49 2.74 -5.42
N CYS A 14 -4.26 3.22 -6.63
CA CYS A 14 -4.35 4.64 -6.94
C CYS A 14 -5.80 5.12 -6.84
N THR A 15 -6.06 6.24 -6.15
CA THR A 15 -7.43 6.77 -6.02
C THR A 15 -8.00 7.30 -7.34
N GLU A 16 -7.15 7.80 -8.24
CA GLU A 16 -7.60 8.40 -9.50
C GLU A 16 -7.76 7.38 -10.64
N THR A 17 -6.85 6.40 -10.76
CA THR A 17 -6.91 5.39 -11.84
C THR A 17 -7.48 4.05 -11.41
N ASN A 18 -7.74 3.86 -10.11
CA ASN A 18 -8.18 2.59 -9.51
C ASN A 18 -7.25 1.38 -9.75
N GLU A 19 -6.03 1.61 -10.25
CA GLU A 19 -5.08 0.56 -10.55
C GLU A 19 -4.19 0.20 -9.36
N LEU A 20 -3.75 -1.05 -9.36
CA LEU A 20 -2.83 -1.63 -8.39
C LEU A 20 -1.39 -1.35 -8.85
N ASN A 21 -0.90 -0.15 -8.58
CA ASN A 21 0.40 0.33 -9.11
C ASN A 21 1.60 -0.11 -8.27
N TYR A 22 1.40 -0.34 -6.97
CA TYR A 22 2.51 -0.62 -6.05
C TYR A 22 2.19 -1.75 -5.08
N ARG A 23 3.21 -2.51 -4.72
CA ARG A 23 3.16 -3.54 -3.67
C ARG A 23 4.18 -3.20 -2.59
N ILE A 24 3.75 -3.26 -1.34
CA ILE A 24 4.63 -3.02 -0.19
C ILE A 24 4.49 -4.15 0.84
N GLN A 25 5.56 -4.38 1.59
CA GLN A 25 5.54 -5.23 2.78
C GLN A 25 5.16 -4.39 3.98
N ILE A 26 4.12 -4.78 4.70
CA ILE A 26 3.71 -4.16 5.96
C ILE A 26 3.92 -5.13 7.12
N ASN A 27 4.35 -4.62 8.26
CA ASN A 27 4.49 -5.43 9.46
C ASN A 27 3.17 -5.46 10.23
N THR A 28 2.51 -6.62 10.31
CA THR A 28 1.24 -6.79 11.02
C THR A 28 1.38 -6.88 12.54
N ARG A 29 2.58 -7.07 13.08
CA ARG A 29 2.81 -7.21 14.53
C ARG A 29 2.67 -5.90 15.33
N GLY A 30 2.60 -4.73 14.67
CA GLY A 30 2.55 -3.42 15.33
C GLY A 30 1.30 -2.59 15.02
N GLY A 31 0.28 -3.17 14.37
CA GLY A 31 -0.82 -2.41 13.79
C GLY A 31 -0.40 -1.67 12.51
N LEU A 32 -1.36 -1.40 11.63
CA LEU A 32 -1.09 -0.57 10.46
C LEU A 32 -0.66 0.82 10.95
N PRO A 33 0.45 1.39 10.44
CA PRO A 33 0.69 2.81 10.63
C PRO A 33 -0.51 3.56 10.04
N GLU A 34 -1.17 4.39 10.86
CA GLU A 34 -2.37 5.14 10.49
C GLU A 34 -2.15 5.97 9.22
N SER A 35 -0.93 6.48 9.06
CA SER A 35 -0.43 7.19 7.88
C SER A 35 -0.50 6.36 6.58
N MET A 36 -0.43 5.03 6.67
CA MET A 36 -0.53 4.13 5.52
C MET A 36 -1.98 3.86 5.12
N LYS A 37 -2.91 3.93 6.08
CA LYS A 37 -4.36 3.91 5.84
C LYS A 37 -4.83 5.20 5.16
N GLU A 38 -4.27 6.33 5.57
CA GLU A 38 -4.62 7.67 5.03
C GLU A 38 -4.23 7.81 3.54
N GLY A 39 -3.19 7.08 3.12
CA GLY A 39 -2.80 6.93 1.73
C GLY A 39 -1.43 7.55 1.46
N LEU A 40 -0.62 6.85 0.68
CA LEU A 40 0.75 7.26 0.36
C LEU A 40 0.77 8.02 -0.96
N ARG A 41 1.42 9.19 -0.99
CA ARG A 41 1.68 9.91 -2.25
C ARG A 41 2.76 9.17 -3.04
N LYS A 42 2.35 8.52 -4.13
CA LYS A 42 3.24 7.79 -5.06
C LYS A 42 2.99 8.23 -6.49
N TYR A 43 4.00 8.07 -7.33
CA TYR A 43 3.94 8.46 -8.72
C TYR A 43 3.03 7.51 -9.51
N CYS A 44 2.00 8.02 -10.17
CA CYS A 44 1.19 7.22 -11.08
C CYS A 44 1.73 7.35 -12.51
N ARG A 45 2.19 6.25 -13.11
CA ARG A 45 2.75 6.25 -14.48
C ARG A 45 1.76 6.71 -15.55
N ARG A 46 0.45 6.44 -15.38
CA ARG A 46 -0.58 6.84 -16.35
C ARG A 46 -0.85 8.34 -16.34
N LEU A 47 -1.05 8.90 -15.16
CA LEU A 47 -1.36 10.32 -14.99
C LEU A 47 -0.09 11.19 -14.98
N ARG A 48 1.10 10.57 -14.96
CA ARG A 48 2.42 11.22 -14.88
C ARG A 48 2.54 12.24 -13.73
N LYS A 49 1.78 12.03 -12.65
CA LYS A 49 1.76 12.89 -11.46
C LYS A 49 1.77 12.05 -10.18
N HIS A 50 2.11 12.68 -9.06
CA HIS A 50 2.05 12.03 -7.74
C HIS A 50 0.62 12.04 -7.22
N THR A 51 0.05 10.86 -7.06
CA THR A 51 -1.34 10.64 -6.64
C THR A 51 -1.37 9.91 -5.31
N ILE A 52 -2.50 9.99 -4.62
CA ILE A 52 -2.70 9.27 -3.36
C ILE A 52 -3.01 7.81 -3.69
N HIS A 53 -2.22 6.91 -3.13
CA HIS A 53 -2.45 5.47 -3.25
C HIS A 53 -2.89 4.92 -1.88
N ARG A 54 -4.08 4.31 -1.84
CA ARG A 54 -4.67 3.71 -0.63
C ARG A 54 -4.36 2.23 -0.58
N ILE A 55 -4.23 1.68 0.62
CA ILE A 55 -4.04 0.24 0.80
C ILE A 55 -5.37 -0.45 0.53
N LYS A 56 -5.38 -1.36 -0.44
CA LYS A 56 -6.47 -2.32 -0.62
C LYS A 56 -6.09 -3.60 0.11
N ARG A 57 -6.75 -3.86 1.25
CA ARG A 57 -6.73 -5.18 1.88
C ARG A 57 -7.74 -6.07 1.16
N LYS A 58 -7.42 -7.37 1.06
CA LYS A 58 -8.38 -8.39 0.66
C LYS A 58 -9.38 -8.60 1.78
#